data_AF-A0A9P3Q6Y2-F1
#
_entry.id   AF-A0A9P3Q6Y2-F1
#
_cell.length_a   1.000
_cell.length_b   1.000
_cell.length_c   1.000
_cell.angle_alpha   90.00
_cell.angle_beta   90.00
_cell.angle_gamma   90.00
#
_symmetry.space_group_name_H-M   'P 1'
#
loop_
_entity.id
_entity.type
_entity.pdbx_description
1 polymer ?
#
loop_
_entity_poly.entity_id
_entity_poly.type
_entity_poly.pdbx_seq_one_letter_code
_entity_poly.pdbx_strand_id
1 'polypeptide(L)'
;MDAAPPGAVITTPAAELLARLQDRHGPVMFHQSGGCCDGSSPMCYPLGDFLVGDRDVLLSVLDVGADGVPVWISGPQYEVWKHTQLVIDVVAGRGSGFSLEAPEGIRFLSRGRVYSDTESALRQGEPVITGAAYERGERPPTRGHVVTWKPEGRAANVPEPGKATR
;
A
#
# COMPACT_ATOMS: atom_id res chain seq x y z
N MET A 1 -25.88 1.10 6.73
CA MET A 1 -25.41 0.02 5.84
C MET A 1 -23.91 0.05 5.95
N ASP A 2 -23.30 -1.01 6.45
CA ASP A 2 -21.85 -1.03 6.63
C ASP A 2 -21.18 -1.15 5.26
N ALA A 3 -20.23 -0.26 4.96
CA ALA A 3 -19.47 -0.29 3.73
C ALA A 3 -18.39 -1.37 3.80
N ALA A 4 -18.03 -1.95 2.65
CA ALA A 4 -16.92 -2.89 2.59
C ALA A 4 -15.61 -2.21 3.04
N PRO A 5 -14.77 -2.89 3.85
CA PRO A 5 -13.49 -2.32 4.26
C PRO A 5 -12.56 -2.14 3.06
N PRO A 6 -11.69 -1.11 3.05
CA PRO A 6 -10.75 -0.89 1.97
C PRO A 6 -9.77 -2.06 1.85
N GLY A 7 -9.31 -2.36 0.63
CA GLY A 7 -8.39 -3.48 0.37
C GLY A 7 -7.00 -3.28 0.96
N ALA A 8 -6.61 -2.01 1.19
CA ALA A 8 -5.39 -1.62 1.86
C ALA A 8 -5.60 -0.41 2.77
N VAL A 9 -4.86 -0.38 3.88
CA VAL A 9 -4.73 0.72 4.84
C VAL A 9 -3.24 0.99 5.10
N ILE A 10 -2.92 2.09 5.78
CA ILE A 10 -1.54 2.50 6.02
C ILE A 10 -1.32 2.89 7.48
N THR A 11 -0.15 2.57 8.04
CA THR A 11 0.21 2.98 9.41
C THR A 11 0.60 4.45 9.48
N THR A 12 0.49 5.08 10.65
CA THR A 12 0.92 6.48 10.83
C THR A 12 2.38 6.72 10.39
N PRO A 13 3.38 5.92 10.81
CA PRO A 13 4.77 6.14 10.37
C PRO A 13 4.96 5.99 8.85
N ALA A 14 4.20 5.08 8.23
CA ALA A 14 4.23 4.90 6.78
C ALA A 14 3.58 6.07 6.03
N ALA A 15 2.46 6.60 6.55
CA ALA A 15 1.79 7.76 5.98
C ALA A 15 2.68 9.02 6.05
N GLU A 16 3.42 9.21 7.15
CA GLU A 16 4.38 10.31 7.29
C GLU A 16 5.54 10.20 6.30
N LEU A 17 6.10 9.00 6.10
CA LEU A 17 7.10 8.79 5.06
C LEU A 17 6.54 9.07 3.67
N LEU A 18 5.34 8.58 3.39
CA LEU A 18 4.67 8.75 2.11
C LEU A 18 4.42 10.23 1.78
N ALA A 19 3.99 11.03 2.76
CA ALA A 19 3.83 12.47 2.59
C ALA A 19 5.15 13.17 2.23
N ARG A 20 6.26 12.82 2.91
CA ARG A 20 7.59 13.37 2.56
C ARG A 20 8.09 12.94 1.19
N LEU A 21 7.71 11.74 0.73
CA LEU A 21 8.01 11.30 -0.63
C LEU A 21 7.19 12.10 -1.63
N GLN A 22 5.91 12.33 -1.36
CA GLN A 22 5.05 13.17 -2.19
C GLN A 22 5.58 14.61 -2.31
N ASP A 23 6.03 15.21 -1.22
CA ASP A 23 6.60 16.57 -1.22
C ASP A 23 7.83 16.71 -2.13
N ARG A 24 8.61 15.64 -2.29
CA ARG A 24 9.85 15.65 -3.09
C ARG A 24 9.65 15.18 -4.52
N HIS A 25 8.74 14.25 -4.74
CA HIS A 25 8.61 13.54 -6.01
C HIS A 25 7.29 13.82 -6.73
N GLY A 26 6.36 14.55 -6.11
CA GLY A 26 5.01 14.74 -6.60
C GLY A 26 4.10 13.53 -6.30
N PRO A 27 2.99 13.36 -7.02
CA PRO A 27 2.09 12.22 -6.81
C PRO A 27 2.84 10.88 -6.94
N VAL A 28 2.47 9.93 -6.09
CA VAL A 28 3.09 8.59 -6.01
C VAL A 28 2.04 7.50 -6.12
N MET A 29 2.49 6.26 -6.31
CA MET A 29 1.67 5.06 -6.34
C MET A 29 2.41 3.90 -5.69
N PHE A 30 1.66 2.89 -5.23
CA PHE A 30 2.22 1.62 -4.84
C PHE A 30 1.89 0.53 -5.86
N HIS A 31 2.84 -0.38 -6.06
CA HIS A 31 2.54 -1.70 -6.62
C HIS A 31 3.06 -2.79 -5.68
N GLN A 32 2.17 -3.67 -5.24
CA GLN A 32 2.48 -4.84 -4.42
C GLN A 32 3.22 -5.87 -5.28
N SER A 33 4.50 -6.07 -4.99
CA SER A 33 5.30 -7.08 -5.70
C SER A 33 5.00 -8.49 -5.20
N GLY A 34 5.00 -9.45 -6.13
CA GLY A 34 5.04 -10.87 -5.83
C GLY A 34 6.50 -11.28 -5.80
N GLY A 35 7.00 -11.64 -4.63
CA GLY A 35 8.45 -11.74 -4.41
C GLY A 35 9.15 -12.72 -5.35
N CYS A 36 10.35 -12.34 -5.81
CA CYS A 36 11.31 -13.27 -6.43
C CYS A 36 12.60 -13.39 -5.58
N CYS A 37 12.99 -12.39 -4.77
CA CYS A 37 14.25 -12.43 -4.00
C CYS A 37 14.19 -11.86 -2.56
N ASP A 38 13.18 -11.08 -2.19
CA ASP A 38 13.19 -10.23 -0.98
C ASP A 38 11.81 -10.15 -0.27
N GLY A 39 10.91 -11.06 -0.63
CA GLY A 39 9.55 -11.13 -0.13
C GLY A 39 8.61 -10.14 -0.82
N SER A 40 7.30 -10.30 -0.60
CA SER A 40 6.25 -9.44 -1.14
C SER A 40 6.28 -8.06 -0.46
N SER A 41 6.96 -7.09 -1.07
CA SER A 41 7.03 -5.72 -0.54
C SER A 41 6.18 -4.76 -1.39
N PRO A 42 5.50 -3.79 -0.78
CA PRO A 42 4.82 -2.75 -1.51
C PRO A 42 5.88 -1.76 -2.01
N MET A 43 5.99 -1.62 -3.32
CA MET A 43 6.99 -0.75 -3.96
C MET A 43 6.37 0.61 -4.25
N CYS A 44 7.01 1.70 -3.82
CA CYS A 44 6.57 3.08 -4.01
C CYS A 44 7.26 3.71 -5.22
N TYR A 45 6.48 4.22 -6.17
CA TYR A 45 6.94 4.85 -7.41
C TYR A 45 6.30 6.24 -7.57
N PRO A 46 6.90 7.15 -8.35
CA PRO A 46 6.16 8.29 -8.89
C PRO A 46 4.92 7.78 -9.66
N LEU A 47 3.82 8.52 -9.60
CA LEU A 47 2.58 8.14 -10.26
C LEU A 47 2.78 8.07 -11.78
N GLY A 48 2.58 6.88 -12.36
CA GLY A 48 2.73 6.63 -13.79
C GLY A 48 4.07 6.01 -14.21
N ASP A 49 5.07 5.98 -13.33
CA ASP A 49 6.39 5.38 -13.64
C ASP A 49 6.36 3.84 -13.62
N PHE A 50 5.41 3.25 -12.89
CA PHE A 50 5.10 1.83 -13.00
C PHE A 50 3.90 1.64 -13.93
N LEU A 51 4.08 0.82 -14.97
CA LEU A 51 3.00 0.49 -15.90
C LEU A 51 1.97 -0.44 -15.24
N VAL A 52 0.79 0.11 -14.91
CA VAL A 52 -0.36 -0.67 -14.44
C VAL A 52 -0.98 -1.39 -15.63
N GLY A 53 -1.06 -2.71 -15.59
CA GLY A 53 -1.70 -3.50 -16.62
C GLY A 53 -3.23 -3.52 -16.50
N ASP A 54 -3.94 -3.80 -17.59
CA ASP A 54 -5.41 -3.88 -17.64
C ASP A 54 -6.03 -4.80 -16.58
N ARG A 55 -5.27 -5.83 -16.16
CA ARG A 55 -5.66 -6.86 -15.19
C ARG A 55 -5.06 -6.66 -13.80
N ASP A 56 -4.25 -5.63 -13.59
CA ASP A 56 -3.85 -5.26 -12.24
C ASP A 56 -5.08 -4.76 -11.49
N VAL A 57 -5.15 -5.07 -10.20
CA VAL A 57 -6.29 -4.78 -9.35
C VAL A 57 -5.93 -3.65 -8.41
N LEU A 58 -6.80 -2.66 -8.31
CA LEU A 58 -6.71 -1.60 -7.32
C LEU A 58 -7.18 -2.15 -5.96
N LEU A 59 -6.26 -2.32 -5.02
CA LEU A 59 -6.61 -2.70 -3.65
C LEU A 59 -7.28 -1.54 -2.91
N SER A 60 -6.74 -0.33 -3.06
CA SER A 60 -7.21 0.86 -2.36
C SER A 60 -6.66 2.13 -2.99
N VAL A 61 -7.27 3.26 -2.64
CA VAL A 61 -6.62 4.57 -2.72
C VAL A 61 -6.42 5.02 -1.28
N LEU A 62 -5.16 5.09 -0.82
CA LEU A 62 -4.83 5.51 0.54
C LEU A 62 -5.16 6.99 0.71
N ASP A 63 -5.68 7.34 1.88
CA ASP A 63 -6.03 8.70 2.26
C ASP A 63 -4.82 9.45 2.81
N VAL A 64 -3.83 9.67 1.93
CA VAL A 64 -2.60 10.42 2.21
C VAL A 64 -2.36 11.40 1.05
N GLY A 65 -2.19 12.68 1.37
CA GLY A 65 -2.17 13.76 0.39
C GLY A 65 -3.57 14.08 -0.16
N ALA A 66 -3.67 15.11 -1.00
CA ALA A 66 -4.96 15.60 -1.50
C ALA A 66 -5.66 14.59 -2.44
N ASP A 67 -4.90 14.02 -3.37
CA ASP A 67 -5.45 13.16 -4.43
C ASP A 67 -5.55 11.68 -4.03
N GLY A 68 -4.95 11.32 -2.88
CA GLY A 68 -4.78 9.95 -2.43
C GLY A 68 -3.72 9.17 -3.21
N VAL A 69 -3.36 7.99 -2.71
CA VAL A 69 -2.28 7.17 -3.29
C VAL A 69 -2.82 5.79 -3.70
N PRO A 70 -2.86 5.46 -5.00
CA PRO A 70 -3.39 4.18 -5.44
C PRO A 70 -2.42 3.04 -5.10
N VAL A 71 -2.97 1.90 -4.67
CA VAL A 71 -2.24 0.67 -4.33
C VAL A 71 -2.68 -0.43 -5.26
N TRP A 72 -1.77 -0.87 -6.11
CA TRP A 72 -2.01 -1.89 -7.13
C TRP A 72 -1.43 -3.24 -6.72
N ILE A 73 -2.00 -4.31 -7.26
CA ILE A 73 -1.47 -5.66 -7.19
C ILE A 73 -1.78 -6.39 -8.50
N SER A 74 -0.91 -7.28 -8.96
CA SER A 74 -1.22 -8.07 -10.16
C SER A 74 -2.45 -8.97 -9.96
N GLY A 75 -3.26 -9.17 -10.99
CA GLY A 75 -4.43 -10.06 -10.95
C GLY A 75 -4.18 -11.46 -10.34
N PRO A 76 -3.11 -12.20 -10.74
CA PRO A 76 -2.81 -13.50 -10.14
C PRO A 76 -2.50 -13.43 -8.63
N GLN A 77 -1.80 -12.38 -8.19
CA GLN A 77 -1.57 -12.18 -6.76
C GLN A 77 -2.85 -11.75 -6.03
N TYR A 78 -3.70 -10.95 -6.65
CA TYR A 78 -5.00 -10.58 -6.07
C TYR A 78 -5.82 -11.84 -5.73
N GLU A 79 -5.89 -12.82 -6.62
CA GLU A 79 -6.64 -14.05 -6.36
C GLU A 79 -6.15 -14.81 -5.11
N VAL A 80 -4.85 -14.74 -4.84
CA VAL A 80 -4.24 -15.33 -3.64
C VAL A 80 -4.52 -14.47 -2.40
N TRP A 81 -4.51 -13.14 -2.51
CA TRP A 81 -4.54 -12.22 -1.36
C TRP A 81 -5.91 -11.58 -1.07
N LYS A 82 -6.94 -11.75 -1.92
CA LYS A 82 -8.24 -11.06 -1.82
C LYS A 82 -9.00 -11.27 -0.51
N HIS A 83 -8.65 -12.28 0.28
CA HIS A 83 -9.21 -12.56 1.60
C HIS A 83 -8.48 -11.83 2.75
N THR A 84 -7.49 -11.00 2.41
CA THR A 84 -6.63 -10.29 3.35
C THR A 84 -6.64 -8.79 3.05
N GLN A 85 -6.76 -7.97 4.09
CA GLN A 85 -6.49 -6.55 4.04
C GLN A 85 -4.98 -6.31 4.12
N LEU A 86 -4.46 -5.54 3.17
CA LEU A 86 -3.08 -5.11 3.18
C LEU A 86 -2.90 -3.95 4.17
N VAL A 87 -1.93 -4.05 5.06
CA VAL A 87 -1.50 -2.95 5.94
C VAL A 87 -0.11 -2.55 5.51
N ILE A 88 0.00 -1.37 4.91
CA ILE A 88 1.28 -0.78 4.50
C ILE A 88 1.92 -0.12 5.72
N ASP A 89 3.08 -0.62 6.10
CA ASP A 89 3.87 -0.17 7.22
C ASP A 89 5.29 0.20 6.77
N VAL A 90 6.14 0.68 7.68
CA VAL A 90 7.56 0.97 7.41
C VAL A 90 8.45 0.36 8.46
N VAL A 91 9.64 -0.06 8.05
CA VAL A 91 10.69 -0.55 8.94
C VAL A 91 12.05 -0.04 8.48
N ALA A 92 13.00 0.09 9.41
CA ALA A 92 14.39 0.30 9.04
C ALA A 92 14.91 -0.88 8.22
N GLY A 93 15.70 -0.59 7.19
CA GLY A 93 16.27 -1.61 6.31
C GLY A 93 16.40 -1.13 4.88
N ARG A 94 17.21 -1.87 4.11
CA ARG A 94 17.40 -1.57 2.69
C ARG A 94 16.15 -1.97 1.91
N GLY A 95 15.46 -0.99 1.32
CA GLY A 95 14.42 -1.24 0.33
C GLY A 95 15.00 -1.76 -0.98
N SER A 96 14.14 -2.25 -1.87
CA SER A 96 14.54 -2.54 -3.24
C SER A 96 14.94 -1.22 -3.93
N GLY A 97 16.02 -1.25 -4.72
CA GLY A 97 16.61 -0.05 -5.33
C GLY A 97 15.69 0.71 -6.29
N PHE A 98 14.53 0.14 -6.62
CA PHE A 98 13.50 0.78 -7.45
C PHE A 98 12.47 1.58 -6.66
N SER A 99 12.37 1.39 -5.33
CA SER A 99 11.40 2.08 -4.48
C SER A 99 11.94 3.44 -4.02
N LEU A 100 11.10 4.48 -4.01
CA LEU A 100 11.51 5.85 -3.72
C LEU A 100 12.18 6.04 -2.34
N GLU A 101 11.79 5.26 -1.33
CA GLU A 101 12.34 5.36 0.03
C GLU A 101 13.72 4.69 0.19
N ALA A 102 14.16 3.89 -0.79
CA ALA A 102 15.37 3.08 -0.68
C ALA A 102 16.64 3.87 -0.28
N PRO A 103 16.85 5.12 -0.72
CA PRO A 103 17.98 5.95 -0.28
C PRO A 103 17.95 6.36 1.20
N GLU A 104 16.82 6.27 1.90
CA GLU A 104 16.66 6.68 3.31
C GLU A 104 17.05 5.60 4.31
N GLY A 105 17.40 4.40 3.85
CA GLY A 105 17.66 3.26 4.75
C GLY A 105 16.41 2.76 5.48
N ILE A 106 15.23 3.10 4.96
CA ILE A 106 13.92 2.63 5.38
C ILE A 106 13.32 1.85 4.21
N ARG A 107 12.36 0.97 4.47
CA ARG A 107 11.56 0.30 3.44
C ARG A 107 10.11 0.21 3.85
N PHE A 108 9.20 0.26 2.88
CA PHE A 108 7.82 -0.14 3.13
C PHE A 108 7.73 -1.67 3.33
N LEU A 109 6.76 -2.06 4.14
CA LEU A 109 6.48 -3.44 4.52
C LEU A 109 4.98 -3.69 4.41
N SER A 110 4.60 -4.76 3.72
CA SER A 110 3.23 -5.22 3.68
C SER A 110 2.98 -6.22 4.81
N ARG A 111 1.92 -5.98 5.57
CA ARG A 111 1.36 -6.94 6.53
C ARG A 111 -0.04 -7.33 6.09
N GLY A 112 -0.47 -8.52 6.46
CA GLY A 112 -1.81 -9.02 6.15
C GLY A 112 -2.69 -9.10 7.40
N ARG A 113 -3.93 -8.63 7.30
CA ARG A 113 -5.02 -8.92 8.24
C ARG A 113 -6.11 -9.68 7.50
N VAL A 114 -6.40 -10.92 7.89
CA VAL A 114 -7.51 -11.68 7.31
C VAL A 114 -8.83 -10.96 7.61
N TYR A 115 -9.68 -10.80 6.60
CA TYR A 115 -11.02 -10.25 6.82
C TYR A 115 -11.85 -11.19 7.67
N SER A 116 -12.67 -10.64 8.56
CA SER A 116 -13.76 -11.39 9.18
C SER A 116 -14.77 -11.88 8.13
N ASP A 117 -15.65 -12.81 8.50
CA ASP A 117 -16.70 -13.32 7.60
C ASP A 117 -17.63 -12.20 7.13
N THR A 118 -17.99 -11.27 8.02
CA THR A 118 -18.80 -10.10 7.68
C THR A 118 -18.10 -9.20 6.68
N GLU A 119 -16.83 -8.87 6.92
CA GLU A 119 -16.03 -8.05 6.01
C GLU A 119 -15.83 -8.73 4.65
N SER A 120 -15.61 -10.05 4.65
CA SER A 120 -15.47 -10.87 3.44
C SER A 120 -16.76 -10.85 2.62
N ALA A 121 -17.91 -11.01 3.25
CA ALA A 121 -19.21 -10.94 2.59
C ALA A 121 -19.47 -9.56 1.96
N LEU A 122 -19.15 -8.47 2.68
CA LEU A 122 -19.24 -7.12 2.14
C LEU A 122 -18.32 -6.92 0.93
N ARG A 123 -17.06 -7.40 1.00
CA ARG A 123 -16.10 -7.30 -0.11
C ARG A 123 -16.50 -8.11 -1.34
N GLN A 124 -17.17 -9.25 -1.18
CA GLN A 124 -17.66 -10.04 -2.31
C GLN A 124 -18.80 -9.34 -3.07
N GLY A 125 -19.52 -8.42 -2.42
CA GLY A 125 -20.54 -7.59 -3.06
C GLY A 125 -19.99 -6.39 -3.82
N GLU A 126 -18.72 -6.04 -3.63
CA GLU A 126 -18.09 -4.90 -4.31
C GLU A 126 -17.44 -5.30 -5.63
N PRO A 127 -17.53 -4.46 -6.68
CA PRO A 127 -16.81 -4.70 -7.92
C PRO A 127 -15.30 -4.62 -7.70
N VAL A 128 -14.58 -5.51 -8.37
CA VAL A 128 -13.11 -5.46 -8.44
C VAL A 128 -12.73 -4.44 -9.51
N ILE A 129 -12.08 -3.35 -9.09
CA ILE A 129 -11.58 -2.31 -10.01
C ILE A 129 -10.23 -2.76 -10.56
N THR A 130 -10.18 -3.03 -11.86
CA THR A 130 -8.93 -3.32 -12.57
C THR A 130 -8.29 -2.06 -13.13
N GLY A 131 -7.05 -2.15 -13.63
CA GLY A 131 -6.37 -1.06 -14.34
C GLY A 131 -7.24 -0.48 -15.45
N ALA A 132 -7.80 -1.34 -16.31
CA ALA A 132 -8.70 -0.91 -17.38
C ALA A 132 -9.99 -0.23 -16.86
N ALA A 133 -10.53 -0.67 -15.72
CA ALA A 133 -11.70 -0.04 -15.09
C ALA A 133 -11.36 1.34 -14.52
N TYR A 134 -10.23 1.46 -13.86
CA TYR A 134 -9.74 2.71 -13.30
C TYR A 134 -9.45 3.76 -14.38
N GLU A 135 -8.88 3.34 -15.51
CA GLU A 135 -8.67 4.23 -16.66
C GLU A 135 -9.98 4.79 -17.24
N ARG A 136 -11.07 4.00 -17.18
CA ARG A 136 -12.42 4.47 -17.55
C ARG A 136 -13.08 5.39 -16.50
N GLY A 137 -12.40 5.66 -15.38
CA GLY A 137 -12.88 6.55 -14.32
C GLY A 137 -13.52 5.85 -13.13
N GLU A 138 -13.52 4.52 -13.06
CA GLU A 138 -14.03 3.79 -11.89
C GLU A 138 -13.13 4.04 -10.67
N ARG A 139 -13.72 4.30 -9.50
CA ARG A 139 -13.01 4.62 -8.25
C ARG A 139 -13.62 3.84 -7.09
N PRO A 140 -12.81 3.45 -6.08
CA PRO A 140 -13.34 2.70 -4.94
C PRO A 140 -14.28 3.60 -4.11
N PRO A 141 -15.34 3.04 -3.52
CA PRO A 141 -16.28 3.81 -2.71
C PRO A 141 -15.67 4.33 -1.41
N THR A 142 -14.62 3.66 -0.91
CA THR A 142 -13.95 3.96 0.35
C THR A 142 -12.44 4.04 0.13
N ARG A 143 -11.80 5.07 0.69
CA ARG A 143 -10.33 5.20 0.73
C ARG A 143 -9.72 4.41 1.91
N GLY A 144 -8.48 3.98 1.73
CA GLY A 144 -7.68 3.36 2.78
C GLY A 144 -7.21 4.39 3.80
N HIS A 145 -7.81 4.40 4.99
CA HIS A 145 -7.48 5.36 6.03
C HIS A 145 -6.18 5.00 6.76
N VAL A 146 -5.63 5.98 7.48
CA VAL A 146 -4.50 5.77 8.39
C VAL A 146 -4.97 5.01 9.63
N VAL A 147 -4.27 3.94 9.99
CA VAL A 147 -4.59 3.09 11.13
C VAL A 147 -3.46 3.07 12.14
N THR A 148 -3.81 2.93 13.42
CA THR A 148 -2.85 2.53 14.44
C THR A 148 -2.68 1.01 14.39
N TRP A 149 -1.56 0.55 13.86
CA TRP A 149 -1.21 -0.86 13.85
C TRP A 149 -0.26 -1.18 15.00
N LYS A 150 -0.62 -2.16 15.83
CA LYS A 150 0.30 -2.74 16.82
C LYS A 150 0.71 -4.13 16.32
N PRO A 151 1.98 -4.35 15.94
CA PRO A 151 2.43 -5.71 15.66
C PRO A 151 2.34 -6.54 16.94
N GLU A 152 1.82 -7.75 16.85
CA GLU A 152 2.10 -8.76 17.86
C GLU A 152 3.59 -9.11 17.77
N GLY A 153 4.39 -8.58 18.71
CA GLY A 153 5.84 -8.82 18.76
C GLY A 153 6.71 -7.67 18.21
N ARG A 154 7.56 -7.18 19.13
CA ARG A 154 8.69 -6.23 19.01
C ARG A 154 8.71 -5.30 17.78
N ALA A 155 8.24 -4.07 17.99
CA ALA A 155 8.56 -2.94 17.12
C ALA A 155 10.09 -2.77 17.01
N ALA A 156 10.62 -2.81 15.79
CA ALA A 156 11.93 -2.25 15.52
C ALA A 156 11.77 -0.73 15.49
N ASN A 157 12.52 -0.01 16.32
CA ASN A 157 12.52 1.44 16.34
C ASN A 157 12.78 1.96 14.91
N VAL A 158 11.80 2.68 14.35
CA VAL A 158 12.02 3.48 13.15
C VAL A 158 12.92 4.65 13.60
N PRO A 159 14.14 4.80 13.07
CA PRO A 159 15.03 5.87 13.48
C PRO A 159 14.42 7.22 13.09
N GLU A 160 14.51 8.20 14.00
CA GLU A 160 14.14 9.58 13.70
C GLU A 160 15.03 10.14 12.57
N PRO A 161 14.44 10.77 11.54
CA PRO A 161 15.24 11.37 10.47
C PRO A 161 16.09 12.52 11.04
N GLY A 162 17.42 12.40 10.94
CA GLY A 162 18.35 13.50 11.27
C GLY A 162 19.55 13.13 12.16
N LYS A 163 19.64 11.92 12.72
CA LYS A 163 20.85 11.47 13.42
C LYS A 163 21.74 10.64 12.50
N ALA A 164 22.45 11.32 11.60
CA ALA A 164 23.69 10.79 11.06
C ALA A 164 24.69 10.67 12.22
N THR A 165 24.88 9.47 12.76
CA THR A 165 25.98 9.19 13.69
C THR A 165 27.30 9.43 12.97
N ARG A 166 28.06 10.41 13.48
CA ARG A 166 29.48 10.62 13.19
C ARG A 166 30.31 9.39 13.54
#